data_AF-A0A1Y0Y678-F1
#
_entry.id   AF-A0A1Y0Y678-F1
#
_cell.length_a   1.000
_cell.length_b   1.000
_cell.length_c   1.000
_cell.angle_alpha   90.00
_cell.angle_beta   90.00
_cell.angle_gamma   90.00
#
_symmetry.space_group_name_H-M   'P 1'
#
loop_
_entity.id
_entity.type
_entity.pdbx_description
1 polymer ?
#
loop_
_entity_poly.entity_id
_entity_poly.type
_entity_poly.pdbx_seq_one_letter_code
_entity_poly.pdbx_strand_id
1 'polypeptide(L)'
;MLTPTYLIRPLPPQTEIETVPVLRALVEANKALAELKGRAATIPNQGILIDTLALQEAKASSEIENIVTTQDELFQADLFPEGPDSVAAKEVAL
;
A
#
# COMPACT_ATOMS: atom_id res chain seq x y z
N MET A 1 -25.68 22.74 -4.17
CA MET A 1 -24.46 22.08 -4.70
C MET A 1 -23.29 22.59 -3.89
N LEU A 2 -22.35 21.73 -3.48
CA LEU A 2 -21.17 22.15 -2.73
C LEU A 2 -20.26 22.98 -3.64
N THR A 3 -19.81 24.14 -3.17
CA THR A 3 -18.85 24.97 -3.89
C THR A 3 -17.44 24.47 -3.57
N PRO A 4 -16.61 24.10 -4.56
CA PRO A 4 -15.25 23.62 -4.30
C PRO A 4 -14.38 24.75 -3.72
N THR A 5 -13.75 24.50 -2.58
CA THR A 5 -12.83 25.45 -1.91
C THR A 5 -11.44 25.49 -2.55
N TYR A 6 -11.10 24.50 -3.37
CA TYR A 6 -9.78 24.37 -4.02
C TYR A 6 -9.94 24.09 -5.51
N LEU A 7 -9.18 24.83 -6.33
CA LEU A 7 -9.10 24.61 -7.77
C LEU A 7 -7.93 23.66 -8.05
N ILE A 8 -8.24 22.42 -8.40
CA ILE A 8 -7.25 21.41 -8.78
C ILE A 8 -6.62 21.83 -10.11
N ARG A 9 -5.29 22.00 -10.12
CA ARG A 9 -4.55 22.28 -11.35
C ARG A 9 -4.45 21.01 -12.21
N PRO A 10 -4.57 21.11 -13.54
CA PRO A 10 -4.42 19.97 -14.42
C PRO A 10 -2.98 19.46 -14.41
N LEU A 11 -2.80 18.14 -14.59
CA LEU A 11 -1.51 17.52 -14.84
C LEU A 11 -1.21 17.54 -16.35
N PRO A 12 0.07 17.70 -16.77
CA PRO A 12 1.26 17.80 -15.93
C PRO A 12 1.43 19.20 -15.30
N PRO A 13 2.14 19.31 -14.16
CA PRO A 13 2.56 20.61 -13.63
C PRO A 13 3.41 21.35 -14.68
N GLN A 14 3.22 22.67 -14.80
CA GLN A 14 4.01 23.50 -15.72
C GLN A 14 5.41 23.84 -15.18
N THR A 15 5.74 23.38 -13.98
CA THR A 15 7.03 23.61 -13.31
C THR A 15 8.01 22.48 -13.62
N GLU A 16 9.31 22.77 -13.58
CA GLU A 16 10.35 21.74 -13.64
C GLU A 16 10.20 20.77 -12.45
N ILE A 17 10.04 19.48 -12.76
CA ILE A 17 9.84 18.41 -11.75
C ILE A 17 11.11 17.57 -11.59
N GLU A 18 11.98 17.52 -12.61
CA GLU A 18 13.25 16.80 -12.58
C GLU A 18 14.32 17.64 -11.89
N THR A 19 14.11 17.87 -10.61
CA THR A 19 15.03 18.65 -9.79
C THR A 19 16.15 17.76 -9.25
N VAL A 20 17.32 18.34 -8.97
CA VAL A 20 18.46 17.61 -8.37
C VAL A 20 18.06 16.84 -7.09
N PRO A 21 17.28 17.39 -6.15
CA PRO A 21 16.80 16.63 -4.99
C PRO A 21 15.94 15.42 -5.36
N VAL A 22 15.00 15.58 -6.30
CA VAL A 22 14.11 14.51 -6.76
C VAL A 22 14.90 13.40 -7.45
N LEU A 23 15.83 13.76 -8.34
CA LEU A 23 16.66 12.79 -9.06
C LEU A 23 17.60 12.03 -8.11
N ARG A 24 18.13 12.67 -7.07
CA ARG A 24 18.93 11.98 -6.04
C ARG A 24 18.09 11.01 -5.22
N ALA A 25 16.88 11.39 -4.83
CA ALA A 25 15.96 10.49 -4.12
C ALA A 25 15.51 9.32 -4.99
N LEU A 26 15.27 9.56 -6.29
CA LEU A 26 14.88 8.55 -7.27
C LEU A 26 15.92 7.42 -7.36
N VAL A 27 17.22 7.75 -7.36
CA VAL A 27 18.30 6.76 -7.42
C VAL A 27 18.26 5.82 -6.21
N GLU A 28 18.12 6.36 -5.01
CA GLU A 28 18.05 5.54 -3.78
C GLU A 28 16.80 4.66 -3.75
N ALA A 29 15.63 5.23 -4.11
CA ALA A 29 14.38 4.48 -4.21
C ALA A 29 14.47 3.35 -5.24
N ASN A 30 15.02 3.63 -6.43
CA ASN A 30 15.20 2.63 -7.48
C ASN A 30 16.13 1.49 -7.04
N LYS A 31 17.23 1.82 -6.36
CA LYS A 31 18.18 0.83 -5.82
C LYS A 31 17.51 -0.09 -4.79
N ALA A 32 16.74 0.46 -3.85
CA ALA A 32 16.01 -0.33 -2.86
C ALA A 32 14.97 -1.27 -3.52
N LEU A 33 14.23 -0.77 -4.51
CA LEU A 33 13.28 -1.58 -5.27
C LEU A 33 13.96 -2.70 -6.06
N ALA A 34 15.12 -2.41 -6.68
CA ALA A 34 15.89 -3.40 -7.42
C ALA A 34 16.43 -4.51 -6.49
N GLU A 35 16.90 -4.14 -5.30
CA GLU A 35 17.35 -5.10 -4.29
C GLU A 35 16.20 -6.00 -3.83
N LEU A 36 15.04 -5.43 -3.49
CA LEU A 36 13.84 -6.19 -3.12
C LEU A 36 13.45 -7.16 -4.23
N LYS A 37 13.38 -6.69 -5.48
CA LYS A 37 13.04 -7.52 -6.65
C LYS A 37 14.03 -8.68 -6.82
N GLY A 38 15.32 -8.42 -6.66
CA GLY A 38 16.36 -9.44 -6.75
C GLY A 38 16.25 -10.49 -5.64
N ARG A 39 16.06 -10.06 -4.39
CA ARG A 39 15.92 -10.96 -3.24
C ARG A 39 14.64 -11.79 -3.30
N ALA A 40 13.51 -11.16 -3.63
CA ALA A 40 12.22 -11.84 -3.77
C ALA A 40 12.30 -12.99 -4.78
N ALA A 41 13.03 -12.80 -5.89
CA ALA A 41 13.21 -13.84 -6.90
C ALA A 41 13.91 -15.13 -6.38
N THR A 42 14.69 -15.03 -5.30
CA THR A 42 15.42 -16.17 -4.71
C THR A 42 14.59 -16.99 -3.72
N ILE A 43 13.38 -16.54 -3.39
CA ILE A 43 12.56 -17.15 -2.34
C ILE A 43 11.76 -18.31 -2.94
N PRO A 44 11.84 -19.52 -2.36
CA PRO A 44 11.19 -20.71 -2.93
C PRO A 44 9.66 -20.57 -3.10
N ASN A 45 9.01 -19.84 -2.19
CA ASN A 45 7.60 -19.49 -2.28
C ASN A 45 7.43 -17.97 -2.12
N GLN A 46 7.42 -17.26 -3.24
CA GLN A 46 7.29 -15.80 -3.26
C GLN A 46 5.92 -15.31 -2.77
N GLY A 47 4.88 -16.15 -2.88
CA GLY A 47 3.51 -15.82 -2.44
C GLY A 47 3.47 -15.42 -0.97
N ILE A 48 4.23 -16.12 -0.11
CA ILE A 48 4.31 -15.82 1.33
C ILE A 48 4.70 -14.35 1.60
N LEU A 49 5.54 -13.74 0.77
CA LEU A 49 5.90 -12.33 0.93
C LEU A 49 4.87 -11.39 0.32
N ILE A 50 4.37 -11.71 -0.88
CA ILE A 50 3.42 -10.84 -1.58
C ILE A 50 2.11 -10.76 -0.82
N ASP A 51 1.58 -11.89 -0.38
CA ASP A 51 0.31 -12.00 0.33
C ASP A 51 0.40 -11.28 1.69
N THR A 52 1.52 -11.44 2.41
CA THR A 52 1.71 -10.78 3.71
C THR A 52 1.97 -9.29 3.61
N LEU A 53 2.68 -8.82 2.57
CA LEU A 53 2.90 -7.40 2.32
C LEU A 53 1.61 -6.70 1.90
N ALA A 54 0.78 -7.33 1.07
CA ALA A 54 -0.50 -6.78 0.65
C ALA A 54 -1.44 -6.55 1.85
N LEU A 55 -1.56 -7.53 2.74
CA LEU A 55 -2.37 -7.41 3.96
C LEU A 55 -1.81 -6.34 4.92
N GLN A 56 -0.48 -6.23 5.05
CA GLN A 56 0.14 -5.20 5.88
C GLN A 56 -0.11 -3.79 5.35
N GLU A 57 -0.02 -3.60 4.03
CA GLU A 57 -0.30 -2.32 3.39
C GLU A 57 -1.78 -1.95 3.53
N ALA A 58 -2.68 -2.90 3.27
CA ALA A 58 -4.12 -2.68 3.43
C ALA A 58 -4.45 -2.25 4.87
N LYS A 59 -3.93 -2.96 5.87
CA LYS A 59 -4.10 -2.60 7.29
C LYS A 59 -3.61 -1.16 7.57
N ALA A 60 -2.39 -0.83 7.15
CA ALA A 60 -1.78 0.45 7.45
C ALA A 60 -2.50 1.61 6.75
N SER A 61 -2.94 1.40 5.51
CA SER A 61 -3.74 2.36 4.75
C SER A 61 -5.09 2.62 5.42
N SER A 62 -5.79 1.55 5.83
CA SER A 62 -7.09 1.62 6.48
C SER A 62 -7.02 2.23 7.88
N GLU A 63 -5.92 2.04 8.61
CA GLU A 63 -5.70 2.69 9.91
C GLU A 63 -5.66 4.22 9.79
N ILE A 64 -5.11 4.77 8.69
CA ILE A 64 -5.14 6.21 8.40
C ILE A 64 -6.58 6.72 8.23
N GLU A 65 -7.49 5.88 7.76
CA GLU A 65 -8.90 6.18 7.56
C GLU A 65 -9.78 5.88 8.80
N ASN A 66 -9.16 5.57 9.94
CA ASN A 66 -9.81 5.16 11.20
C ASN A 66 -10.50 3.79 11.16
N ILE A 67 -10.10 2.92 10.23
CA ILE A 67 -10.53 1.52 10.20
C ILE A 67 -9.43 0.68 10.84
N VAL A 68 -9.63 0.35 12.12
CA VAL A 68 -8.64 -0.37 12.93
C VAL A 68 -8.95 -1.85 12.94
N THR A 69 -7.98 -2.66 12.53
CA THR A 69 -8.02 -4.13 12.54
C THR A 69 -6.67 -4.68 12.99
N THR A 70 -6.63 -5.95 13.39
CA THR A 70 -5.38 -6.64 13.74
C THR A 70 -4.91 -7.54 12.60
N GLN A 71 -3.63 -7.88 12.63
CA GLN A 71 -3.04 -8.77 11.63
C GLN A 71 -3.63 -10.19 11.71
N ASP A 72 -3.90 -10.69 12.92
CA ASP A 72 -4.53 -11.99 13.12
C ASP A 72 -5.96 -12.03 12.58
N GLU A 73 -6.75 -10.96 12.78
CA GLU A 73 -8.10 -10.85 12.21
C GLU A 73 -8.08 -10.81 10.68
N LEU A 74 -7.07 -10.17 10.07
CA LEU A 74 -6.90 -10.16 8.62
C LEU A 74 -6.56 -11.54 8.06
N PHE A 75 -5.64 -12.27 8.69
CA PHE A 75 -5.33 -13.64 8.28
C PHE A 75 -6.53 -14.58 8.46
N GLN A 76 -7.31 -14.42 9.53
CA GLN A 76 -8.52 -15.21 9.75
C GLN A 76 -9.58 -14.90 8.70
N ALA A 77 -9.78 -13.63 8.34
CA ALA A 77 -10.73 -13.22 7.31
C ALA A 77 -10.34 -13.75 5.92
N ASP A 78 -9.05 -13.73 5.57
CA ASP A 78 -8.54 -14.26 4.31
C ASP A 78 -8.71 -15.79 4.20
N LEU A 79 -8.49 -16.51 5.31
CA LEU A 79 -8.63 -17.98 5.37
C LEU A 79 -10.09 -18.45 5.50
N PHE A 80 -10.95 -17.66 6.15
CA PHE A 80 -12.34 -18.02 6.48
C PHE A 80 -13.31 -16.89 6.12
N PRO A 81 -13.63 -16.67 4.83
CA PRO A 81 -14.50 -15.57 4.38
C PRO A 81 -15.94 -15.60 4.93
N GLU A 82 -16.37 -16.75 5.46
CA GLU A 82 -17.70 -17.04 6.00
C GLU A 82 -17.70 -17.13 7.56
N GLY A 83 -16.60 -16.76 8.22
CA GLY A 83 -16.36 -16.93 9.66
C GLY A 83 -17.02 -15.87 10.57
N PRO A 84 -16.80 -15.92 11.91
CA PRO A 84 -17.27 -14.88 12.81
C PRO A 84 -16.39 -13.62 12.64
N ASP A 85 -16.80 -12.74 11.73
CA ASP A 85 -15.93 -11.70 11.21
C ASP A 85 -15.93 -10.41 12.03
N SER A 86 -14.73 -9.85 12.22
CA SER A 86 -14.56 -8.42 12.46
C SER A 86 -14.99 -7.66 11.20
N VAL A 87 -15.98 -6.78 11.33
CA VAL A 87 -16.43 -5.91 10.21
C VAL A 87 -15.26 -5.09 9.66
N ALA A 88 -14.35 -4.63 10.53
CA ALA A 88 -13.15 -3.90 10.12
C ALA A 88 -12.18 -4.78 9.32
N ALA A 89 -12.03 -6.06 9.66
CA ALA A 89 -11.18 -6.97 8.89
C ALA A 89 -11.73 -7.24 7.48
N LYS A 90 -13.06 -7.33 7.34
CA LYS A 90 -13.73 -7.48 6.04
C LYS A 90 -13.48 -6.32 5.09
N GLU A 91 -13.63 -5.09 5.58
CA GLU A 91 -13.41 -3.87 4.77
C GLU A 91 -11.94 -3.72 4.31
N VAL A 92 -11.00 -4.39 4.98
CA VAL A 92 -9.56 -4.30 4.71
C VAL A 92 -9.04 -5.46 3.85
N ALA A 93 -9.64 -6.65 3.95
CA ALA A 93 -9.24 -7.83 3.18
C ALA A 93 -9.92 -7.94 1.80
N LEU A 94 -10.88 -7.05 1.49
CA LEU A 94 -11.67 -7.02 0.25
C LEU A 94 -10.95 -6.39 -0.95
#